data_AF-U1QXL2-F1
#
_entry.id   AF-U1QXL2-F1
#
_cell.length_a   1.000
_cell.length_b   1.000
_cell.length_c   1.000
_cell.angle_alpha   90.00
_cell.angle_beta   90.00
_cell.angle_gamma   90.00
#
_symmetry.space_group_name_H-M   'P 1'
#
loop_
_entity.id
_entity.type
_entity.pdbx_description
1 polymer ?
#
loop_
_entity_poly.entity_id
_entity_poly.type
_entity_poly.pdbx_seq_one_letter_code
_entity_poly.pdbx_strand_id
1 'polypeptide(L)'
;MGHKDVAKIEGRELSQSELDVLSLIAPAATINIIRGYEVADKQRVESPGHVSGVLDCSNPDCITTEDEPVDSRFEVLEDGLRCVYCDTIIRDDIADYINV
;
A
#
# COMPACT_ATOMS: atom_id res chain seq x y z
N MET A 1 10.26 21.41 11.22
CA MET A 1 9.22 20.43 10.84
C MET A 1 8.08 21.25 10.23
N GLY A 2 7.79 21.04 8.95
CA GLY A 2 6.85 21.85 8.16
C GLY A 2 5.39 21.46 8.43
N HIS A 3 4.72 20.83 7.46
CA HIS A 3 3.31 20.40 7.53
C HIS A 3 3.19 18.88 7.65
N LYS A 4 2.11 18.39 8.27
CA LYS A 4 1.74 16.97 8.29
C LYS A 4 0.22 16.83 8.32
N ASP A 5 -0.26 15.70 7.83
CA ASP A 5 -1.67 15.32 7.90
C ASP A 5 -1.91 14.25 8.97
N VAL A 6 -3.14 14.16 9.46
CA VAL A 6 -3.56 13.18 10.46
C VAL A 6 -4.94 12.64 10.09
N ALA A 7 -5.03 11.33 9.86
CA ALA A 7 -6.29 10.60 9.73
C ALA A 7 -6.63 9.86 11.04
N LYS A 8 -7.90 9.86 11.44
CA LYS A 8 -8.41 9.10 12.58
C LYS A 8 -9.57 8.22 12.12
N ILE A 9 -9.46 6.91 12.37
CA ILE A 9 -10.50 5.93 12.05
C ILE A 9 -11.04 5.36 13.36
N GLU A 10 -12.36 5.39 13.54
CA GLU A 10 -13.03 4.85 14.73
C GLU A 10 -13.64 3.48 14.45
N GLY A 11 -13.76 2.66 15.50
CA GLY A 11 -14.50 1.39 15.45
C GLY A 11 -13.78 0.22 14.77
N ARG A 12 -12.56 0.40 14.26
CA ARG A 12 -11.73 -0.68 13.70
C ARG A 12 -10.24 -0.35 13.74
N GLU A 13 -9.42 -1.39 13.66
CA GLU A 13 -7.99 -1.29 13.37
C GLU A 13 -7.79 -1.51 11.85
N LEU A 14 -6.68 -0.99 11.29
CA LEU A 14 -6.36 -1.18 9.87
C LEU A 14 -5.91 -2.61 9.61
N SER A 15 -6.34 -3.18 8.49
CA SER A 15 -5.87 -4.48 8.00
C SER A 15 -4.46 -4.39 7.45
N GLN A 16 -3.74 -5.52 7.37
CA GLN A 16 -2.39 -5.55 6.80
C GLN A 16 -2.32 -4.97 5.39
N SER A 17 -3.30 -5.28 4.54
CA SER A 17 -3.36 -4.75 3.16
C SER A 17 -3.49 -3.22 3.13
N GLU A 18 -4.26 -2.63 4.04
CA GLU A 18 -4.34 -1.15 4.17
C GLU A 18 -3.00 -0.57 4.66
N LEU A 19 -2.31 -1.26 5.56
CA LEU A 19 -0.97 -0.86 6.02
C LEU A 19 0.04 -0.89 4.89
N ASP A 20 -0.01 -1.93 4.06
CA ASP A 20 0.88 -2.11 2.93
C ASP A 20 0.71 -0.95 1.92
N VAL A 21 -0.53 -0.56 1.61
CA VAL A 21 -0.81 0.61 0.76
C VAL A 21 -0.29 1.91 1.40
N LEU A 22 -0.54 2.11 2.69
CA LEU A 22 -0.04 3.29 3.40
C LEU A 22 1.49 3.37 3.39
N SER A 23 2.19 2.23 3.40
CA SER A 23 3.65 2.18 3.35
C SER A 23 4.20 2.75 2.03
N LEU A 24 3.44 2.61 0.94
CA LEU A 24 3.84 3.05 -0.40
C LEU A 24 3.67 4.55 -0.57
N ILE A 25 2.56 5.11 -0.05
CA ILE A 25 2.23 6.53 -0.21
C ILE A 25 2.87 7.38 0.91
N ALA A 26 2.93 6.84 2.13
CA ALA A 26 3.35 7.54 3.32
C ALA A 26 4.36 6.70 4.14
N PRO A 27 5.57 6.42 3.60
CA PRO A 27 6.57 5.55 4.24
C PRO A 27 7.07 6.10 5.60
N ALA A 28 6.93 7.41 5.84
CA ALA A 28 7.29 8.03 7.11
C ALA A 28 6.14 8.03 8.14
N ALA A 29 4.96 7.49 7.79
CA ALA A 29 3.79 7.49 8.65
C ALA A 29 3.99 6.69 9.93
N THR A 30 3.21 7.04 10.94
CA THR A 30 3.17 6.33 12.23
C THR A 30 1.71 6.07 12.57
N ILE A 31 1.43 4.84 12.99
CA ILE A 31 0.09 4.38 13.33
C ILE A 31 -0.02 4.30 14.84
N ASN A 32 -1.12 4.83 15.37
CA ASN A 32 -1.42 4.77 16.79
C ASN A 32 -2.70 3.94 16.95
N ILE A 33 -2.61 2.84 17.68
CA ILE A 33 -3.76 2.00 18.01
C ILE A 33 -4.33 2.51 19.33
N ILE A 34 -5.59 2.95 19.30
CA ILE A 34 -6.26 3.56 20.45
C ILE A 34 -7.26 2.58 21.05
N ARG A 35 -7.14 2.29 22.35
CA ARG A 35 -8.08 1.44 23.10
C ARG A 35 -8.40 2.10 24.43
N GLY A 36 -9.68 2.26 24.76
CA GLY A 36 -10.09 2.90 26.02
C GLY A 36 -9.59 4.34 26.19
N TYR A 37 -9.51 5.11 25.10
CA TYR A 37 -8.98 6.50 25.07
C TYR A 37 -7.46 6.63 25.30
N GLU A 38 -6.72 5.53 25.38
CA GLU A 38 -5.27 5.53 25.53
C GLU A 38 -4.57 4.98 24.28
N VAL A 39 -3.34 5.43 24.03
CA VAL A 39 -2.48 4.86 22.98
C VAL A 39 -1.96 3.52 23.49
N ALA A 40 -2.62 2.44 23.05
CA ALA A 40 -2.27 1.08 23.42
C ALA A 40 -1.00 0.61 22.68
N ASP A 41 -0.80 1.07 21.45
CA ASP A 41 0.37 0.72 20.65
C ASP A 41 0.72 1.83 19.64
N LYS A 42 2.00 1.92 19.29
CA LYS A 42 2.53 2.82 18.27
C LYS A 42 3.49 2.06 17.36
N GLN A 43 3.13 1.96 16.09
CA GLN A 43 3.90 1.23 15.09
C GLN A 43 4.31 2.17 13.96
N ARG A 44 5.53 1.99 13.45
CA ARG A 44 5.96 2.63 12.22
C ARG A 44 5.55 1.74 11.06
N VAL A 45 5.11 2.35 9.97
CA VAL A 45 4.83 1.56 8.78
C VAL A 45 6.16 1.08 8.20
N GLU A 46 6.26 -0.22 7.95
CA GLU A 46 7.41 -0.82 7.28
C GLU A 46 7.05 -1.03 5.81
N SER A 47 7.98 -0.73 4.91
CA SER A 47 7.81 -1.06 3.49
C SER A 47 7.84 -2.57 3.34
N PRO A 48 6.77 -3.21 2.85
CA PRO A 48 6.75 -4.65 2.65
C PRO A 48 7.67 -5.00 1.47
N GLY A 49 8.20 -6.22 1.41
CA GLY A 49 8.95 -6.67 0.23
C GLY A 49 8.05 -6.90 -1.00
N HIS A 50 6.75 -7.13 -0.77
CA HIS A 50 5.76 -7.37 -1.83
C HIS A 50 4.40 -6.81 -1.42
N VAL A 51 3.58 -6.43 -2.40
CA VAL A 51 2.18 -6.05 -2.22
C VAL A 51 1.29 -6.82 -3.21
N SER A 52 0.09 -7.21 -2.78
CA SER A 52 -0.83 -8.01 -3.60
C SER A 52 -2.27 -7.49 -3.49
N GLY A 53 -3.00 -7.49 -4.61
CA GLY A 53 -4.44 -7.22 -4.65
C GLY A 53 -4.86 -5.79 -4.31
N VAL A 54 -3.89 -4.86 -4.24
CA VAL A 54 -4.14 -3.45 -3.86
C VAL A 54 -3.77 -2.45 -4.95
N LEU A 55 -3.10 -2.92 -6.02
CA LEU A 55 -2.64 -2.08 -7.12
C LEU A 55 -2.98 -2.72 -8.46
N ASP A 56 -3.38 -1.94 -9.46
CA ASP A 56 -3.56 -2.41 -10.82
C ASP A 56 -2.26 -2.31 -11.63
N CYS A 57 -2.06 -3.27 -12.54
CA CYS A 57 -0.91 -3.23 -13.44
C CYS A 57 -1.15 -2.22 -14.57
N SER A 58 -0.19 -1.32 -14.79
CA SER A 58 -0.24 -0.34 -15.89
C SER A 58 -0.08 -0.96 -17.29
N ASN A 59 0.30 -2.24 -17.36
CA ASN A 59 0.40 -2.98 -18.61
C ASN A 59 -0.96 -3.60 -18.95
N PRO A 60 -1.62 -3.17 -20.04
CA PRO A 60 -2.90 -3.72 -20.45
C PRO A 60 -2.81 -5.19 -20.84
N ASP A 61 -1.66 -5.66 -21.36
CA ASP A 61 -1.45 -7.06 -21.76
C ASP A 61 -1.05 -7.97 -20.57
N CYS A 62 -1.13 -7.46 -19.34
CA CYS A 62 -0.80 -8.25 -18.15
C CYS A 62 -1.97 -9.18 -17.77
N ILE A 63 -1.65 -10.41 -17.36
CA ILE A 63 -2.64 -11.40 -16.90
C ILE A 63 -3.56 -10.87 -15.78
N THR A 64 -3.08 -9.91 -14.99
CA THR A 64 -3.84 -9.31 -13.87
C THR A 64 -4.83 -8.24 -14.30
N THR A 65 -4.72 -7.75 -15.53
CA THR A 65 -5.58 -6.67 -16.09
C THR A 65 -6.69 -7.26 -16.98
N GLU A 66 -6.54 -8.52 -17.38
CA GLU A 66 -7.54 -9.30 -18.10
C GLU A 66 -8.60 -9.88 -17.13
N ASP A 67 -9.69 -10.45 -17.66
CA ASP A 67 -10.77 -11.09 -16.88
C ASP A 67 -10.35 -12.48 -16.31
N GLU A 68 -9.16 -12.53 -15.73
CA GLU A 68 -8.57 -13.72 -15.13
C GLU A 68 -8.69 -13.63 -13.59
N PRO A 69 -8.97 -14.74 -12.89
CA PRO A 69 -9.14 -14.75 -11.43
C PRO A 69 -7.79 -14.74 -10.70
N VAL A 70 -6.93 -13.76 -11.00
CA VAL A 70 -5.58 -13.61 -10.47
C VAL A 70 -5.36 -12.21 -9.93
N ASP A 71 -5.09 -12.12 -8.62
CA ASP A 71 -4.74 -10.85 -8.00
C ASP A 71 -3.38 -10.35 -8.49
N SER A 72 -3.30 -9.04 -8.69
CA SER A 72 -2.04 -8.35 -8.96
C SER A 72 -1.04 -8.56 -7.83
N ARG A 73 0.24 -8.59 -8.18
CA ARG A 73 1.33 -8.74 -7.23
C ARG A 73 2.55 -7.96 -7.69
N PHE A 74 3.11 -7.17 -6.79
CA PHE A 74 4.27 -6.34 -7.05
C PHE A 74 5.38 -6.62 -6.03
N GLU A 75 6.61 -6.69 -6.50
CA GLU A 75 7.82 -6.58 -5.70
C GLU A 75 8.09 -5.09 -5.43
N VAL A 76 8.36 -4.75 -4.18
CA VAL A 76 8.70 -3.38 -3.78
C VAL A 76 10.20 -3.17 -3.92
N LEU A 77 10.59 -2.28 -4.82
CA LEU A 77 11.97 -1.87 -5.06
C LEU A 77 12.26 -0.56 -4.35
N GLU A 78 13.54 -0.18 -4.26
CA GLU A 78 13.95 1.11 -3.69
C GLU A 78 13.37 2.31 -4.48
N ASP A 79 13.20 2.15 -5.80
CA ASP A 79 12.80 3.21 -6.74
C ASP A 79 11.46 2.95 -7.45
N GLY A 80 10.67 1.97 -7.01
CA GLY A 80 9.38 1.67 -7.64
C GLY A 80 8.79 0.30 -7.30
N LEU A 81 7.83 -0.13 -8.10
CA LEU A 81 7.10 -1.38 -7.94
C LEU A 81 7.20 -2.19 -9.22
N ARG A 82 7.65 -3.45 -9.12
CA ARG A 82 7.75 -4.36 -10.27
C ARG A 82 6.62 -5.38 -10.22
N CYS A 83 5.81 -5.45 -11.26
CA CYS A 83 4.81 -6.51 -11.41
C CYS A 83 5.51 -7.87 -11.50
N VAL A 84 5.10 -8.83 -10.66
CA VAL A 84 5.67 -10.19 -10.63
C VAL A 84 5.30 -11.00 -11.89
N TYR A 85 4.28 -10.59 -12.63
CA TYR A 85 3.78 -11.34 -13.79
C TYR A 85 4.37 -10.87 -15.11
N CYS A 86 4.43 -9.57 -15.36
CA CYS A 86 4.87 -9.01 -16.65
C CYS A 86 6.14 -8.13 -16.55
N ASP A 87 6.78 -8.08 -15.38
CA ASP A 87 7.98 -7.28 -15.10
C ASP A 87 7.86 -5.76 -15.32
N THR A 88 6.65 -5.26 -15.57
CA THR A 88 6.39 -3.82 -15.72
C THR A 88 6.71 -3.09 -14.42
N ILE A 89 7.43 -1.97 -14.53
CA ILE A 89 7.88 -1.17 -13.39
C ILE A 89 7.09 0.14 -13.34
N ILE A 90 6.46 0.40 -12.19
CA ILE A 90 5.80 1.68 -11.85
C ILE A 90 6.73 2.44 -10.92
N ARG A 91 7.08 3.70 -11.26
CA ARG A 91 8.00 4.52 -10.46
C ARG A 91 7.33 5.77 -9.89
N ASP A 92 6.52 6.42 -10.71
CA ASP A 92 5.82 7.65 -10.38
C ASP A 92 4.32 7.38 -10.25
N ASP A 93 3.61 8.28 -9.56
CA ASP A 93 2.14 8.29 -9.47
C ASP A 93 1.53 6.95 -9.01
N ILE A 94 2.21 6.23 -8.11
CA ILE A 94 1.75 4.94 -7.54
C ILE A 94 0.30 5.02 -7.03
N ALA A 95 -0.08 6.19 -6.49
CA ALA A 95 -1.43 6.43 -5.97
C ALA A 95 -2.53 6.28 -7.04
N ASP A 96 -2.23 6.53 -8.31
CA ASP A 96 -3.20 6.43 -9.42
C ASP A 96 -3.53 4.98 -9.78
N TYR A 97 -2.70 4.03 -9.32
CA TYR A 97 -2.86 2.61 -9.57
C TYR A 97 -3.49 1.86 -8.39
N ILE A 98 -3.93 2.55 -7.34
CA ILE A 98 -4.53 1.89 -6.16
C ILE A 98 -5.98 1.50 -6.44
N ASN A 99 -6.31 0.26 -6.11
CA ASN A 99 -7.64 -0.31 -6.29
C ASN A 99 -8.52 0.18 -5.14
N VAL A 100 -9.45 1.11 -5.43
CA VAL A 100 -10.39 1.69 -4.45
C VAL A 100 -11.81 1.18 -4.67
#